data_AF-A0AA37RK92-F1
#
_entry.id   AF-A0AA37RK92-F1
#
_cell.length_a   1.000
_cell.length_b   1.000
_cell.length_c   1.000
_cell.angle_alpha   90.00
_cell.angle_beta   90.00
_cell.angle_gamma   90.00
#
_symmetry.space_group_name_H-M   'P 1'
#
loop_
_entity.id
_entity.type
_entity.pdbx_description
1 polymer ?
#
loop_
_entity_poly.entity_id
_entity_poly.type
_entity_poly.pdbx_seq_one_letter_code
_entity_poly.pdbx_strand_id
1 'polypeptide(L)' 'MDEAAIAAAIVSGPGAVIAADRNALITFWNTGAERTFGLAIQTGRGGVA' A
#
# COMPACT_ATOMS: atom_id res chain seq x y z
N MET A 1 4.02 -21.71 6.61
CA MET A 1 4.46 -20.42 6.07
C MET A 1 4.07 -19.38 7.09
N ASP A 2 5.06 -18.69 7.64
CA ASP A 2 4.85 -17.74 8.73
C ASP A 2 4.30 -16.41 8.21
N GLU A 3 3.49 -15.72 9.02
CA GLU A 3 2.80 -14.47 8.63
C GLU A 3 3.74 -13.41 8.06
N ALA A 4 4.97 -13.31 8.59
CA ALA A 4 5.99 -12.40 8.09
C ALA A 4 6.40 -12.69 6.63
N ALA A 5 6.49 -13.96 6.25
CA ALA A 5 6.80 -14.35 4.87
C ALA A 5 5.64 -13.99 3.92
N ILE A 6 4.40 -14.13 4.40
CA ILE A 6 3.20 -13.73 3.64
C ILE A 6 3.18 -12.22 3.44
N ALA A 7 3.40 -11.45 4.51
CA ALA A 7 3.44 -10.00 4.47
C ALA A 7 4.53 -9.49 3.51
N ALA A 8 5.73 -10.05 3.57
CA ALA A 8 6.82 -9.69 2.66
C ALA A 8 6.43 -9.94 1.20
N ALA A 9 5.85 -11.09 0.88
CA ALA A 9 5.40 -11.42 -0.46
C ALA A 9 4.31 -10.46 -0.99
N ILE A 10 3.38 -10.04 -0.13
CA ILE A 10 2.33 -9.08 -0.48
C ILE A 10 2.92 -7.68 -0.74
N VAL A 11 3.85 -7.24 0.11
CA VAL A 11 4.44 -5.89 0.03
C VAL A 11 5.34 -5.73 -1.20
N SER A 12 6.19 -6.72 -1.50
CA SER A 12 7.17 -6.63 -2.61
C SER A 12 6.69 -7.29 -3.91
N GLY A 13 5.48 -7.86 -3.92
CA GLY A 13 4.95 -8.62 -5.04
C GLY A 13 4.81 -7.78 -6.33
N PRO A 14 4.88 -8.42 -7.51
CA PRO A 14 4.73 -7.73 -8.80
C PRO A 14 3.28 -7.30 -9.07
N GLY A 15 2.31 -7.96 -8.46
CA GLY A 15 0.88 -7.61 -8.57
C GLY A 15 0.53 -6.41 -7.71
N ALA A 16 -0.35 -5.55 -8.23
CA ALA A 16 -0.89 -4.45 -7.47
C ALA A 16 -1.86 -4.94 -6.38
N VAL A 17 -1.61 -4.52 -5.14
CA VAL A 17 -2.48 -4.77 -3.99
C VAL A 17 -2.81 -3.43 -3.34
N ILE A 18 -4.10 -3.16 -3.21
CA ILE A 18 -4.66 -1.94 -2.63
C ILE A 18 -5.70 -2.36 -1.59
N ALA A 19 -5.65 -1.76 -0.41
CA ALA A 19 -6.70 -1.92 0.59
C ALA A 19 -7.28 -0.55 0.95
N ALA A 20 -8.57 -0.53 1.27
CA ALA A 20 -9.28 0.65 1.71
C ALA A 20 -10.17 0.34 2.91
N ASP A 21 -10.52 1.37 3.67
CA ASP A 21 -11.47 1.25 4.77
C ASP A 21 -12.95 1.35 4.29
N ARG A 22 -13.89 1.34 5.25
CA ARG A 22 -15.33 1.41 4.97
C ARG A 22 -15.78 2.76 4.37
N ASN A 23 -14.95 3.78 4.47
CA ASN A 23 -15.18 5.11 3.92
C ASN A 23 -14.48 5.29 2.56
N ALA A 24 -13.98 4.20 1.97
CA ALA A 24 -13.22 4.17 0.72
C ALA A 24 -11.88 4.94 0.77
N LEU A 25 -11.33 5.18 1.96
CA LEU A 25 -9.99 5.74 2.09
C LEU A 25 -8.95 4.63 1.89
N ILE A 26 -8.00 4.82 0.97
CA ILE A 26 -6.88 3.88 0.76
C ILE A 26 -6.00 3.86 2.02
N THR A 27 -5.85 2.69 2.62
CA THR A 27 -5.06 2.46 3.84
C THR A 27 -3.78 1.66 3.59
N PHE A 28 -3.68 1.00 2.43
CA PHE A 28 -2.50 0.25 2.03
C PHE A 28 -2.29 0.29 0.52
N TRP A 29 -1.02 0.39 0.12
CA TRP A 29 -0.57 0.48 -1.26
C TRP A 29 0.81 -0.18 -1.38
N ASN A 30 0.91 -1.28 -2.12
CA ASN A 30 2.18 -2.00 -2.27
C ASN A 30 3.01 -1.51 -3.47
N THR A 31 4.24 -2.01 -3.62
CA THR A 31 5.14 -1.61 -4.71
C THR A 31 4.59 -1.98 -6.10
N GLY A 32 3.83 -3.07 -6.21
CA GLY A 32 3.13 -3.42 -7.45
C GLY A 32 2.12 -2.34 -7.86
N ALA A 33 1.36 -1.81 -6.91
CA ALA A 33 0.36 -0.76 -7.15
C ALA A 33 1.01 0.56 -7.59
N GLU A 34 2.15 0.94 -7.00
CA GLU A 34 2.93 2.12 -7.41
C GLU A 34 3.35 2.05 -8.87
N ARG A 35 3.82 0.87 -9.31
CA ARG A 35 4.28 0.64 -10.69
C ARG A 35 3.11 0.64 -11.67
N THR A 36 1.97 0.07 -11.30
CA THR A 36 0.81 -0.07 -12.20
C THR A 36 0.03 1.22 -12.35
N PHE A 37 -0.22 1.96 -11.27
CA PHE A 37 -1.16 3.09 -11.29
C PHE A 37 -0.47 4.46 -11.18
N GLY A 38 0.81 4.51 -10.79
CA GLY A 38 1.49 5.75 -10.47
C GLY A 38 0.96 6.38 -9.18
N LEU A 39 1.79 7.22 -8.54
CA LEU A 39 1.71 7.68 -7.14
C LEU A 39 2.09 6.61 -6.11
N ALA A 40 3.29 6.80 -5.54
CA ALA A 40 3.52 6.47 -4.15
C ALA A 40 2.78 7.55 -3.33
N ILE A 41 1.69 7.18 -2.65
CA ILE A 41 1.13 8.04 -1.61
C ILE A 41 2.11 7.98 -0.44
N GLN A 42 3.20 8.74 -0.57
CA GLN A 42 4.09 9.06 0.53
C GLN A 42 3.38 10.11 1.36
N THR A 43 2.87 9.66 2.51
CA THR A 43 2.68 10.39 3.76
C THR A 43 2.14 11.82 3.65
N GLY A 44 0.89 12.01 4.10
CA GLY A 44 0.41 13.30 4.55
C GLY A 44 1.27 13.83 5.71
N ARG A 45 2.35 14.55 5.38
CA ARG A 45 3.00 15.51 6.28
C ARG A 45 2.51 16.89 5.85
N GLY A 46 1.32 17.24 6.33
CA GLY A 46 0.65 18.51 6.09
C GLY A 46 -0.31 18.84 7.23
N GLY A 47 0.05 18.49 8.46
CA GLY A 47 -0.56 19.06 9.65
C GLY A 47 0.09 20.40 9.92
N VAL A 48 -0.64 21.48 9.72
CA VAL A 48 -0.37 22.77 10.35
C VAL A 48 -0.66 22.64 11.84
N ALA A 49 0.40 22.48 12.65
CA ALA A 49 0.52 22.88 14.05
C ALA A 49 1.99 22.74 14.46
#